data_AF-M0C5B4-F1
#
_entry.id   AF-M0C5B4-F1
#
_cell.length_a   1.000
_cell.length_b   1.000
_cell.length_c   1.000
_cell.angle_alpha   90.00
_cell.angle_beta   90.00
_cell.angle_gamma   90.00
#
_symmetry.space_group_name_H-M   'P 1'
#
loop_
_entity.id
_entity.type
_entity.pdbx_description
1 polymer ?
#
loop_
_entity_poly.entity_id
_entity_poly.type
_entity_poly.pdbx_seq_one_letter_code
_entity_poly.pdbx_strand_id
1 'polypeptide(L)'
;MSTFVVVGGDAAGISAASKAKREDPISETIDAKSRAGYYPEGGTVRVTLTADRPSGRVLGGSLVSEYGEDAVHRSHALVGAVTEGITVDELSDYDLAYAPHFNTTWDPVLTAAKVLEGNR
;
A
#
# COMPACT_ATOMS: atom_id res chain seq x y z
N MET A 1 -21.97 7.63 -1.15
CA MET A 1 -20.50 7.80 -1.17
C MET A 1 -19.94 6.61 -1.94
N SER A 2 -19.24 6.84 -3.05
CA SER A 2 -18.78 5.77 -3.93
C SER A 2 -17.38 5.34 -3.49
N THR A 3 -17.22 4.11 -3.04
CA THR A 3 -15.91 3.49 -2.82
C THR A 3 -15.22 3.28 -4.16
N PHE A 4 -13.98 3.76 -4.30
CA PHE A 4 -13.13 3.47 -5.45
C PHE A 4 -11.97 2.60 -4.99
N VAL A 5 -11.64 1.58 -5.78
CA VAL A 5 -10.62 0.59 -5.46
C VAL A 5 -9.48 0.70 -6.46
N VAL A 6 -8.28 1.04 -5.98
CA VAL A 6 -7.04 0.96 -6.77
C VAL A 6 -6.31 -0.33 -6.39
N VAL A 7 -6.34 -1.32 -7.28
CA VAL A 7 -5.51 -2.52 -7.19
C VAL A 7 -4.90 -2.76 -8.58
N GLY A 8 -3.58 -2.61 -8.69
CA GLY A 8 -2.83 -3.14 -9.85
C GLY A 8 -1.71 -2.24 -10.37
N GLY A 9 -0.55 -2.85 -10.58
CA GLY A 9 0.58 -2.34 -11.37
C GLY A 9 0.43 -2.58 -12.89
N ASP A 10 -0.79 -2.81 -13.38
CA ASP A 10 -1.17 -2.84 -14.80
C ASP A 10 -2.54 -2.16 -15.02
N ALA A 11 -3.10 -2.24 -16.23
CA ALA A 11 -4.07 -1.31 -16.83
C ALA A 11 -5.29 -0.86 -15.97
N ALA A 12 -5.66 -1.59 -14.91
CA ALA A 12 -6.69 -1.20 -13.95
C ALA A 12 -6.38 0.12 -13.22
N GLY A 13 -5.11 0.44 -12.92
CA GLY A 13 -4.69 1.62 -12.16
C GLY A 13 -4.91 2.98 -12.87
N ILE A 14 -4.89 3.02 -14.21
CA ILE A 14 -4.96 4.27 -14.99
C ILE A 14 -6.36 4.90 -14.96
N SER A 15 -7.42 4.07 -14.93
CA SER A 15 -8.81 4.56 -14.87
C SER A 15 -9.14 5.20 -13.52
N ALA A 16 -8.58 4.66 -12.44
CA ALA A 16 -8.76 5.15 -11.08
C ALA A 16 -7.92 6.40 -10.80
N ALA A 17 -6.68 6.47 -11.31
CA ALA A 17 -5.84 7.68 -11.26
C ALA A 17 -6.52 8.89 -11.96
N SER A 18 -7.26 8.65 -13.05
CA SER A 18 -8.01 9.68 -13.76
C SER A 18 -9.20 10.22 -12.94
N LYS A 19 -9.77 9.42 -12.04
CA LYS A 19 -10.87 9.80 -11.15
C LYS A 19 -10.39 10.45 -9.85
N ALA A 20 -9.26 9.98 -9.29
CA ALA A 20 -8.55 10.59 -8.17
C ALA A 20 -8.30 12.10 -8.40
N LYS A 21 -7.96 12.50 -9.62
CA LYS A 21 -7.76 13.92 -9.98
C LYS A 21 -8.97 14.82 -9.70
N ARG A 22 -10.19 14.28 -9.56
CA ARG A 22 -11.41 15.04 -9.25
C ARG A 22 -11.70 15.16 -7.75
N GLU A 23 -11.14 14.28 -6.92
CA GLU A 23 -11.47 14.17 -5.49
C GLU A 23 -10.33 14.65 -4.55
N ASP A 24 -9.23 15.16 -5.12
CA ASP A 24 -8.04 15.67 -4.40
C ASP A 24 -7.54 14.74 -3.25
N PRO A 25 -7.27 13.46 -3.54
CA PRO A 25 -6.73 12.54 -2.54
C PRO A 25 -5.28 12.89 -2.21
N ILE A 26 -4.84 12.44 -1.03
CA ILE A 26 -3.44 12.48 -0.65
C ILE A 26 -2.77 11.15 -1.06
N SER A 27 -1.52 11.18 -1.49
CA SER A 27 -0.76 9.99 -1.84
C SER A 27 0.69 10.12 -1.42
N GLU A 28 1.26 9.01 -0.99
CA GLU A 28 2.68 8.91 -0.64
C GLU A 28 3.31 7.72 -1.32
N THR A 29 4.57 7.86 -1.71
CA THR A 29 5.36 6.79 -2.32
C THR A 29 6.62 6.54 -1.51
N ILE A 30 6.85 5.29 -1.14
CA ILE A 30 8.04 4.86 -0.43
C ILE A 30 8.73 3.71 -1.17
N ASP A 31 10.04 3.60 -0.96
CA ASP A 31 10.82 2.42 -1.31
C ASP A 31 11.20 1.70 0.00
N ALA A 32 10.87 0.42 0.09
CA ALA A 32 11.16 -0.41 1.26
C ALA A 32 11.82 -1.73 0.85
N LYS A 33 12.53 -2.36 1.79
CA LYS A 33 13.14 -3.68 1.54
C LYS A 33 12.05 -4.75 1.45
N SER A 34 12.18 -5.70 0.53
CA SER A 34 11.22 -6.79 0.38
C SER A 34 11.30 -7.84 1.49
N ARG A 35 12.42 -7.92 2.21
CA ARG A 35 12.69 -8.92 3.24
C ARG A 35 13.61 -8.39 4.34
N ALA A 36 13.75 -9.16 5.43
CA ALA A 36 14.60 -8.77 6.54
C ALA A 36 16.04 -8.47 6.07
N GLY A 37 16.67 -7.43 6.63
CA GLY A 37 17.95 -6.92 6.11
C GLY A 37 19.14 -7.89 6.20
N TYR A 38 19.04 -8.93 7.02
CA TYR A 38 20.03 -10.00 7.14
C TYR A 38 19.76 -11.19 6.21
N TYR A 39 18.60 -11.24 5.55
CA TYR A 39 18.22 -12.35 4.68
C TYR A 39 18.73 -12.10 3.25
N PRO A 40 19.33 -13.11 2.59
CA PRO A 40 19.92 -12.93 1.26
C PRO A 40 18.90 -12.58 0.18
N GLU A 41 19.40 -12.03 -0.94
CA GLU A 41 18.64 -11.76 -2.18
C GLU A 41 17.48 -10.75 -2.01
N GLY A 42 17.55 -9.87 -1.02
CA GLY A 42 16.55 -8.82 -0.81
C GLY A 42 16.44 -7.84 -1.96
N GLY A 43 15.20 -7.50 -2.32
CA GLY A 43 14.89 -6.49 -3.33
C GLY A 43 14.25 -5.25 -2.72
N THR A 44 13.82 -4.35 -3.60
CA THR A 44 13.03 -3.17 -3.24
C THR A 44 11.59 -3.36 -3.65
N VAL A 45 10.67 -3.07 -2.74
CA VAL A 45 9.25 -2.88 -3.03
C VAL A 45 8.96 -1.39 -2.96
N ARG A 46 8.54 -0.82 -4.08
CA ARG A 46 7.97 0.52 -4.15
C ARG A 46 6.48 0.44 -3.88
N VAL A 47 6.03 1.18 -2.88
CA VAL A 47 4.63 1.26 -2.48
C VAL A 47 4.14 2.68 -2.70
N THR A 48 3.08 2.85 -3.47
CA THR A 48 2.30 4.11 -3.49
C THR A 48 0.98 3.85 -2.80
N LEU A 49 0.68 4.58 -1.72
CA LEU A 49 -0.61 4.50 -1.02
C LEU A 49 -1.40 5.78 -1.25
N THR A 50 -2.71 5.66 -1.47
CA THR A 50 -3.61 6.78 -1.73
C THR A 50 -4.79 6.73 -0.78
N ALA A 51 -5.12 7.87 -0.18
CA ALA A 51 -6.24 8.01 0.74
C ALA A 51 -7.07 9.26 0.47
N ASP A 52 -8.34 9.19 0.84
CA ASP A 52 -9.23 10.33 0.88
C ASP A 52 -8.73 11.33 1.94
N ARG A 53 -8.47 12.58 1.53
CA ARG A 53 -7.85 13.58 2.41
C ARG A 53 -8.70 13.88 3.65
N PRO A 54 -10.02 14.15 3.54
CA PRO A 54 -10.86 14.44 4.70
C PRO A 54 -10.99 13.27 5.69
N SER A 55 -11.32 12.07 5.20
CA SER A 55 -11.63 10.93 6.05
C SER A 55 -10.42 10.08 6.41
N GLY A 56 -9.31 10.20 5.70
CA GLY A 56 -8.17 9.30 5.81
C GLY A 56 -8.44 7.90 5.24
N ARG A 57 -9.59 7.68 4.59
CA ARG A 57 -9.99 6.37 4.08
C ARG A 57 -9.08 5.89 2.97
N VAL A 58 -8.64 4.64 3.04
CA VAL A 58 -7.82 4.01 2.00
C VAL A 58 -8.63 3.90 0.71
N LEU A 59 -8.12 4.51 -0.37
CA LEU A 59 -8.70 4.41 -1.72
C LEU A 59 -7.97 3.36 -2.57
N GLY A 60 -6.76 2.99 -2.15
CA GLY A 60 -5.97 1.88 -2.68
C GLY A 60 -4.51 2.24 -2.82
N GLY A 61 -3.79 1.48 -3.63
CA GLY A 61 -2.37 1.68 -3.81
C GLY A 61 -1.76 0.83 -4.92
N SER A 62 -0.48 1.07 -5.21
CA SER A 62 0.32 0.28 -6.13
C SER A 62 1.53 -0.32 -5.41
N LEU A 63 1.93 -1.50 -5.90
CA LEU A 63 3.10 -2.23 -5.44
C LEU A 63 3.93 -2.56 -6.68
N VAL A 64 5.20 -2.17 -6.68
CA VAL A 64 6.16 -2.46 -7.75
C VAL A 64 7.40 -3.08 -7.15
N SER A 65 7.77 -4.25 -7.64
CA SER A 65 8.97 -4.97 -7.25
C SER A 65 9.60 -5.64 -8.46
N GLU A 66 10.89 -5.96 -8.38
CA GLU A 66 11.59 -6.71 -9.42
C GLU A 66 10.99 -8.12 -9.59
N TYR A 67 10.70 -8.79 -8.47
CA TYR A 67 10.10 -10.10 -8.41
C TYR A 67 8.65 -10.02 -7.96
N GLY A 68 7.74 -10.71 -8.66
CA GLY A 68 6.31 -10.63 -8.40
C GLY A 68 5.92 -11.12 -7.00
N GLU A 69 6.59 -12.14 -6.47
CA GLU A 69 6.30 -12.67 -5.13
C GLU A 69 6.45 -11.63 -4.02
N ASP A 70 7.33 -10.64 -4.20
CA ASP A 70 7.56 -9.56 -3.24
C ASP A 70 6.39 -8.57 -3.18
N ALA A 71 5.53 -8.50 -4.20
CA ALA A 71 4.34 -7.64 -4.21
C ALA A 71 3.04 -8.40 -3.93
N VAL A 72 2.90 -9.63 -4.43
CA VAL A 72 1.62 -10.35 -4.45
C VAL A 72 1.03 -10.55 -3.06
N HIS A 73 1.79 -11.06 -2.08
CA HIS A 73 1.25 -11.35 -0.75
C HIS A 73 0.83 -10.08 0.01
N ARG A 74 1.46 -8.94 -0.28
CA ARG A 74 1.15 -7.63 0.32
C ARG A 74 -0.13 -7.02 -0.22
N SER A 75 -0.47 -7.34 -1.47
CA SER A 75 -1.69 -6.83 -2.10
C SER A 75 -2.96 -7.20 -1.30
N HIS A 76 -2.96 -8.32 -0.58
CA HIS A 76 -4.08 -8.75 0.24
C HIS A 76 -4.45 -7.73 1.33
N ALA A 77 -3.46 -7.09 1.97
CA ALA A 77 -3.71 -6.05 2.98
C ALA A 77 -4.39 -4.82 2.36
N LEU A 78 -3.92 -4.37 1.18
CA LEU A 78 -4.53 -3.26 0.45
C LEU A 78 -5.95 -3.58 0.00
N VAL A 79 -6.18 -4.79 -0.53
CA VAL A 79 -7.50 -5.27 -0.95
C VAL A 79 -8.47 -5.29 0.24
N GLY A 80 -8.02 -5.83 1.38
CA GLY A 80 -8.81 -5.85 2.61
C GLY A 80 -9.17 -4.44 3.08
N ALA A 81 -8.17 -3.56 3.18
CA ALA A 81 -8.36 -2.19 3.64
C ALA A 81 -9.38 -1.41 2.81
N VAL A 82 -9.28 -1.53 1.48
CA VAL A 82 -10.20 -0.85 0.56
C VAL A 82 -11.61 -1.47 0.62
N THR A 83 -11.70 -2.79 0.73
CA THR A 83 -12.96 -3.54 0.79
C THR A 83 -13.74 -3.20 2.05
N GLU A 84 -13.05 -3.14 3.19
CA GLU A 84 -13.60 -2.77 4.49
C GLU A 84 -13.83 -1.26 4.59
N GLY A 85 -13.10 -0.47 3.80
CA GLY A 85 -13.23 0.97 3.75
C GLY A 85 -12.66 1.68 4.98
N ILE A 86 -11.62 1.10 5.57
CA ILE A 86 -10.92 1.61 6.75
C ILE A 86 -10.00 2.80 6.42
N THR A 87 -9.49 3.46 7.46
CA THR A 87 -8.53 4.57 7.35
C THR A 87 -7.08 4.10 7.21
N VAL A 88 -6.20 5.01 6.78
CA VAL A 88 -4.74 4.78 6.79
C VAL A 88 -4.20 4.54 8.20
N ASP A 89 -4.81 5.16 9.21
CA ASP A 89 -4.46 4.98 10.62
C ASP A 89 -4.77 3.54 11.07
N GLU A 90 -5.95 3.03 10.71
CA GLU A 90 -6.35 1.64 10.98
C GLU A 90 -5.47 0.65 10.21
N LEU A 91 -5.13 0.93 8.95
CA LEU A 91 -4.23 0.08 8.16
C LEU A 91 -2.81 0.06 8.75
N SER A 92 -2.35 1.18 9.31
CA SER A 92 -1.06 1.36 9.99
C SER A 92 -0.91 0.45 11.23
N ASP A 93 -2.04 -0.02 11.77
CA ASP A 93 -2.13 -0.88 12.95
C ASP A 93 -2.54 -2.34 12.63
N TYR A 94 -2.61 -2.73 11.36
CA TYR A 94 -2.86 -4.12 10.98
C TYR A 94 -1.76 -5.07 11.50
N ASP A 95 -2.17 -6.21 12.05
CA ASP A 95 -1.26 -7.29 12.45
C ASP A 95 -0.99 -8.22 11.26
N LEU A 96 -0.02 -7.83 10.43
CA LEU A 96 0.39 -8.62 9.27
C LEU A 96 1.39 -9.70 9.66
N ALA A 97 1.22 -10.89 9.08
CA ALA A 97 2.14 -12.00 9.29
C ALA A 97 3.58 -11.60 8.94
N TYR A 98 4.52 -12.00 9.78
CA TYR A 98 5.95 -11.78 9.58
C TYR A 98 6.71 -13.10 9.41
N ALA A 99 7.49 -13.17 8.34
CA ALA A 99 8.49 -14.20 8.13
C ALA A 99 9.70 -13.58 7.40
N PRO A 100 10.94 -13.76 7.90
CA PRO A 100 12.13 -13.05 7.40
C PRO A 100 12.38 -13.15 5.89
N HIS A 101 11.92 -14.24 5.27
CA HIS A 101 12.04 -14.54 3.85
C HIS A 101 11.08 -13.71 2.97
N PHE A 102 9.96 -13.24 3.53
CA PHE A 102 8.87 -12.61 2.80
C PHE A 102 8.70 -11.12 3.11
N ASN A 103 9.04 -10.68 4.33
CA ASN A 103 8.91 -9.30 4.75
C ASN A 103 9.96 -8.83 5.77
N THR A 104 10.06 -7.51 5.92
CA THR A 104 10.70 -6.84 7.04
C THR A 104 9.80 -6.87 8.28
N THR A 105 10.36 -6.57 9.46
CA THR A 105 9.61 -6.49 10.71
C THR A 105 8.41 -5.54 10.61
N TRP A 106 8.59 -4.42 9.92
CA TRP A 106 7.50 -3.55 9.49
C TRP A 106 7.25 -3.84 8.03
N ASP A 107 6.09 -4.40 7.68
CA ASP A 107 5.79 -4.64 6.27
C ASP A 107 5.82 -3.30 5.48
N PRO A 108 6.33 -3.30 4.23
CA PRO A 108 6.26 -2.14 3.33
C PRO A 108 4.89 -1.44 3.28
N VAL A 109 3.77 -2.18 3.31
CA VAL A 109 2.42 -1.58 3.31
C VAL A 109 2.14 -0.82 4.60
N LEU A 110 2.48 -1.40 5.76
CA LEU A 110 2.33 -0.72 7.07
C LEU A 110 3.21 0.51 7.16
N THR A 111 4.43 0.42 6.60
CA THR A 111 5.37 1.54 6.56
C THR A 111 4.83 2.67 5.70
N ALA A 112 4.26 2.36 4.53
CA ALA A 112 3.62 3.34 3.66
C ALA A 112 2.41 4.01 4.33
N ALA A 113 1.60 3.22 5.05
CA ALA A 113 0.47 3.74 5.82
C ALA A 113 0.91 4.73 6.90
N LYS A 114 1.95 4.40 7.68
CA LYS A 114 2.50 5.32 8.70
C LYS A 114 3.09 6.60 8.12
N VAL A 115 3.75 6.52 6.96
CA VAL A 115 4.28 7.71 6.28
C VAL A 115 3.15 8.60 5.76
N LEU A 116 2.12 7.99 5.14
CA LEU A 116 0.96 8.73 4.65
C LEU A 116 0.15 9.37 5.79
N GLU A 117 -0.03 8.64 6.89
CA GLU A 117 -0.64 9.14 8.13
C GLU A 117 0.10 10.39 8.64
N GLY A 118 1.44 10.35 8.72
CA GLY A 118 2.24 11.48 9.20
C GLY A 118 2.24 12.71 8.28
N ASN A 119 1.88 12.54 7.01
CA ASN A 119 1.86 13.61 6.00
C ASN A 119 0.45 14.18 5.72
N ARG A 120 -0.59 13.62 6.35
CA ARG A 120 -1.98 14.05 6.19
C ARG A 120 -2.33 15.22 7.10
#